data_AF-A0A7S0AML5-F1
#
_entry.id   AF-A0A7S0AML5-F1
#
_cell.length_a   1.000
_cell.length_b   1.000
_cell.length_c   1.000
_cell.angle_alpha   90.00
_cell.angle_beta   90.00
_cell.angle_gamma   90.00
#
_symmetry.space_group_name_H-M   'P 1'
#
loop_
_entity.id
_entity.type
_entity.pdbx_description
1 polymer ?
#
loop_
_entity_poly.entity_id
_entity_poly.type
_entity_poly.pdbx_seq_one_letter_code
_entity_poly.pdbx_strand_id
1 'polypeptide(L)'
;IKAQSLRDEIALEAARERPIDPNDLVGVYVRDRSIDTLNAFDRNPDLMKDLVSEVVNTDHFQKHDALAKPLALKLCDLLPGLLAPGQKLFGGPSGINWIHAADHFICRRSHGRPYSEFCAGTNDDRRIEEALASMRRPVIQHLAWRFRQWYKSAPLLAAIAAPPLREIEGQIRQAIDNGGERRAPMVIYSCHDVTILSILYGLGAEFLEDDDSNDWKCFWPSYASTLIIELVRMKEAKGDVDDTHILRIIVNGKPVRLVAMQKKLDKDLRLSDFSAIIDMLEEAG
;
A
#
# COMPACT_ATOMS: atom_id res chain seq x y z
N ILE A 1 14.51 -33.29 25.14
CA ILE A 1 13.53 -34.40 25.24
C ILE A 1 12.09 -33.88 25.05
N LYS A 2 11.58 -32.92 25.86
CA LYS A 2 10.21 -32.37 25.68
C LYS A 2 9.93 -31.65 24.34
N ALA A 3 10.90 -30.92 23.79
CA ALA A 3 10.72 -30.20 22.52
C ALA A 3 10.72 -31.12 21.27
N GLN A 4 11.35 -32.30 21.38
CA GLN A 4 11.36 -33.28 20.30
C GLN A 4 10.03 -34.05 20.27
N SER A 5 9.53 -34.44 21.44
CA SER A 5 8.22 -35.07 21.62
C SER A 5 7.06 -34.22 21.07
N LEU A 6 7.11 -32.90 21.23
CA LEU A 6 6.09 -31.99 20.71
C LEU A 6 6.17 -31.85 19.17
N ARG A 7 7.38 -31.91 18.60
CA ARG A 7 7.58 -31.95 17.14
C ARG A 7 7.06 -33.24 16.54
N ASP A 8 7.24 -34.36 17.23
CA ASP A 8 6.78 -35.67 16.78
C ASP A 8 5.24 -35.79 16.88
N GLU A 9 4.60 -35.18 17.89
CA GLU A 9 3.13 -35.10 17.98
C GLU A 9 2.50 -34.21 16.90
N ILE A 10 3.08 -33.03 16.64
CA ILE A 10 2.62 -32.13 15.56
C ILE A 10 2.77 -32.81 14.18
N ALA A 11 3.86 -33.55 13.97
CA ALA A 11 4.07 -34.31 12.74
C ALA A 11 3.07 -35.47 12.58
N LEU A 12 2.65 -36.10 13.69
CA LEU A 12 1.69 -37.20 13.70
C LEU A 12 0.24 -36.72 13.50
N GLU A 13 -0.11 -35.54 14.01
CA GLU A 13 -1.40 -34.88 13.72
C GLU A 13 -1.47 -34.34 12.30
N ALA A 14 -0.39 -33.76 11.77
CA ALA A 14 -0.29 -33.35 10.36
C ALA A 14 -0.42 -34.54 9.39
N ALA A 15 -0.07 -35.76 9.83
CA ALA A 15 -0.22 -36.98 9.04
C ALA A 15 -1.66 -37.54 8.99
N ARG A 16 -2.61 -36.98 9.75
CA ARG A 16 -4.01 -37.46 9.81
C ARG A 16 -5.01 -36.71 8.93
N GLU A 17 -4.58 -35.73 8.13
CA GLU A 17 -5.48 -35.00 7.22
C GLU A 17 -4.98 -35.02 5.77
N ARG A 18 -5.46 -36.02 5.00
CA ARG A 18 -5.29 -36.22 3.54
C ARG A 18 -3.82 -36.32 3.07
N PRO A 19 -3.53 -37.13 2.03
CA PRO A 19 -2.22 -37.08 1.41
C PRO A 19 -2.11 -35.74 0.66
N ILE A 20 -1.37 -34.79 1.24
CA ILE A 20 -0.87 -33.63 0.50
C ILE A 20 0.18 -34.20 -0.46
N ASP A 21 -0.06 -34.11 -1.77
CA ASP A 21 0.97 -34.38 -2.76
C ASP A 21 2.17 -33.46 -2.43
N PRO A 22 3.40 -33.95 -2.30
CA PRO A 22 4.57 -33.07 -2.16
C PRO A 22 4.68 -32.01 -3.27
N ASN A 23 3.98 -32.20 -4.41
CA ASN A 23 3.82 -31.23 -5.49
C ASN A 23 2.75 -30.14 -5.23
N ASP A 24 1.93 -30.23 -4.17
CA ASP A 24 0.88 -29.26 -3.81
C ASP A 24 1.37 -28.15 -2.85
N LEU A 25 2.65 -28.18 -2.45
CA LEU A 25 3.21 -27.12 -1.61
C LEU A 25 3.61 -25.90 -2.44
N VAL A 26 2.90 -24.79 -2.25
CA VAL A 26 3.28 -23.50 -2.83
C VAL A 26 4.45 -22.91 -2.03
N GLY A 27 5.62 -22.85 -2.65
CA GLY A 27 6.80 -22.22 -2.05
C GLY A 27 6.59 -20.72 -1.85
N VAL A 28 6.81 -20.24 -0.62
CA VAL A 28 6.81 -18.82 -0.30
C VAL A 28 8.24 -18.34 -0.15
N TYR A 29 8.66 -17.43 -1.01
CA TYR A 29 9.96 -16.80 -0.92
C TYR A 29 9.87 -15.50 -0.12
N VAL A 30 10.69 -15.38 0.93
CA VAL A 30 10.80 -14.17 1.74
C VAL A 30 12.17 -13.56 1.46
N ARG A 31 12.16 -12.31 1.00
CA ARG A 31 13.39 -11.57 0.70
C ARG A 31 14.08 -11.11 1.96
N ASP A 32 15.39 -10.94 1.87
CA ASP A 32 16.12 -10.15 2.85
C ASP A 32 15.72 -8.66 2.73
N ARG A 33 15.67 -7.97 3.88
CA ARG A 33 15.23 -6.57 3.96
C ARG A 33 16.08 -5.65 3.08
N SER A 34 17.39 -5.91 2.97
CA SER A 34 18.33 -5.08 2.21
C SER A 34 18.09 -5.09 0.71
N ILE A 35 17.32 -6.05 0.19
CA ILE A 35 17.02 -6.19 -1.24
C ILE A 35 15.52 -6.15 -1.54
N ASP A 36 14.67 -5.89 -0.54
CA ASP A 36 13.24 -5.91 -0.76
C ASP A 36 12.75 -4.67 -1.51
N THR A 37 12.36 -4.88 -2.76
CA THR A 37 11.78 -3.84 -3.62
C THR A 37 10.39 -3.39 -3.15
N LEU A 38 9.68 -4.20 -2.35
CA LEU A 38 8.31 -3.91 -1.91
C LEU A 38 8.24 -3.05 -0.65
N ASN A 39 9.34 -2.93 0.09
CA ASN A 39 9.40 -2.15 1.33
C ASN A 39 10.65 -1.25 1.38
N ALA A 40 10.52 -0.07 0.78
CA ALA A 40 11.61 0.91 0.73
C ALA A 40 12.06 1.41 2.11
N PHE A 41 11.18 1.42 3.12
CA PHE A 41 11.48 1.88 4.47
C PHE A 41 12.38 0.89 5.23
N ASP A 42 12.19 -0.41 5.03
CA ASP A 42 13.08 -1.42 5.60
C ASP A 42 14.39 -1.54 4.79
N ARG A 43 14.31 -1.37 3.46
CA ARG A 43 15.46 -1.45 2.56
C ARG A 43 16.46 -0.32 2.79
N ASN A 44 15.97 0.92 2.83
CA ASN A 44 16.78 2.14 2.91
C ASN A 44 16.22 3.12 3.97
N PRO A 45 16.29 2.79 5.27
CA PRO A 45 15.62 3.55 6.32
C PRO A 45 16.10 5.00 6.43
N ASP A 46 17.41 5.25 6.30
CA ASP A 46 17.97 6.60 6.41
C ASP A 46 17.55 7.49 5.23
N LEU A 47 17.63 6.97 4.00
CA LEU A 47 17.16 7.68 2.81
C LEU A 47 15.67 8.01 2.90
N MET A 48 14.84 7.04 3.30
CA MET A 48 13.39 7.27 3.42
C MET A 48 13.07 8.31 4.48
N LYS A 49 13.80 8.29 5.61
CA LYS A 49 13.66 9.30 6.65
C LYS A 49 14.01 10.69 6.13
N ASP A 50 15.09 10.83 5.37
CA ASP A 50 15.51 12.13 4.82
C ASP A 50 14.48 12.67 3.83
N LEU A 51 14.06 11.85 2.85
CA LEU A 51 13.07 12.23 1.85
C LEU A 51 11.69 12.56 2.46
N VAL A 52 11.24 11.80 3.46
CA VAL A 52 10.01 12.12 4.20
C VAL A 52 10.16 13.43 4.97
N SER A 53 11.34 13.68 5.56
CA SER A 53 11.61 14.91 6.32
C SER A 53 11.54 16.14 5.42
N GLU A 54 12.05 16.06 4.19
CA GLU A 54 11.96 17.14 3.20
C GLU A 54 10.52 17.55 2.94
N VAL A 55 9.61 16.58 2.78
CA VAL A 55 8.17 16.85 2.57
C VAL A 55 7.52 17.42 3.84
N VAL A 56 7.75 16.77 4.98
CA VAL A 56 7.13 17.15 6.25
C VAL A 56 7.56 18.55 6.69
N ASN A 57 8.80 18.95 6.41
CA ASN A 57 9.33 20.26 6.79
C ASN A 57 8.89 21.42 5.88
N THR A 58 8.14 21.16 4.80
CA THR A 58 7.60 22.24 3.97
C THR A 58 6.55 23.08 4.71
N ASP A 59 6.53 24.40 4.45
CA ASP A 59 5.54 25.33 5.01
C ASP A 59 4.09 24.88 4.77
N HIS A 60 3.81 24.36 3.57
CA HIS A 60 2.48 23.89 3.20
C HIS A 60 2.05 22.71 4.10
N PHE A 61 2.93 21.72 4.24
CA PHE A 61 2.67 20.55 5.07
C PHE A 61 2.49 20.95 6.54
N GLN A 62 3.40 21.76 7.07
CA GLN A 62 3.36 22.22 8.47
C GLN A 62 2.07 22.98 8.78
N LYS A 63 1.68 23.94 7.93
CA LYS A 63 0.45 24.72 8.13
C LYS A 63 -0.80 23.84 8.09
N HIS A 64 -0.89 22.94 7.11
CA HIS A 64 -2.08 22.09 6.98
C HIS A 64 -2.14 21.00 8.07
N ASP A 65 -1.03 20.36 8.42
CA ASP A 65 -0.99 19.36 9.49
C ASP A 65 -1.33 19.98 10.86
N ALA A 66 -0.94 21.23 11.10
CA ALA A 66 -1.31 21.96 12.32
C ALA A 66 -2.84 22.15 12.47
N LEU A 67 -3.60 22.22 11.38
CA LEU A 67 -5.07 22.32 11.42
C LEU A 67 -5.72 21.05 11.99
N ALA A 68 -5.03 19.90 11.94
CA ALA A 68 -5.52 18.65 12.52
C ALA A 68 -5.25 18.52 14.02
N LYS A 69 -4.57 19.50 14.65
CA LYS A 69 -4.26 19.49 16.08
C LYS A 69 -5.49 19.37 16.99
N PRO A 70 -6.63 20.06 16.76
CA PRO A 70 -7.82 19.88 17.59
C PRO A 70 -8.37 18.44 17.55
N LEU A 71 -8.31 17.79 16.39
CA LEU A 71 -8.69 16.38 16.24
C LEU A 71 -7.71 15.47 17.00
N ALA A 72 -6.41 15.73 16.89
CA ALA A 72 -5.38 14.98 17.60
C ALA A 72 -5.54 15.07 19.13
N LEU A 73 -5.78 16.27 19.67
CA LEU A 73 -6.02 16.45 21.10
C LEU A 73 -7.24 15.66 21.59
N LYS A 74 -8.37 15.75 20.86
CA LYS A 74 -9.58 14.99 21.19
C LYS A 74 -9.38 13.48 21.12
N LEU A 75 -8.57 13.00 20.17
CA LEU A 75 -8.19 11.59 20.09
C LEU A 75 -7.36 11.18 21.30
N CYS A 76 -6.37 11.98 21.71
CA CYS A 76 -5.54 11.69 22.87
C CYS A 76 -6.33 11.68 24.18
N ASP A 77 -7.37 12.51 24.31
CA ASP A 77 -8.25 12.52 25.50
C ASP A 77 -8.99 11.18 25.65
N LEU A 78 -9.38 10.55 24.54
CA LEU A 78 -10.13 9.28 24.52
C LEU A 78 -9.22 8.04 24.37
N LEU A 79 -8.06 8.21 23.74
CA LEU A 79 -7.05 7.19 23.47
C LEU A 79 -5.67 7.70 23.93
N PRO A 80 -5.39 7.71 25.25
CA PRO A 80 -4.15 8.27 25.78
C PRO A 80 -2.88 7.58 25.25
N GLY A 81 -2.99 6.32 24.80
CA GLY A 81 -1.88 5.59 24.16
C GLY A 81 -1.36 6.21 22.87
N LEU A 82 -2.09 7.15 22.26
CA LEU A 82 -1.61 7.93 21.10
C LEU A 82 -0.62 9.04 21.50
N LEU A 83 -0.55 9.40 22.78
CA LEU A 83 0.46 10.33 23.30
C LEU A 83 1.81 9.62 23.33
N ALA A 84 2.61 9.81 22.28
CA ALA A 84 3.96 9.27 22.19
C ALA A 84 5.00 10.43 22.21
N PRO A 85 5.46 10.89 23.39
CA PRO A 85 6.37 12.03 23.51
C PRO A 85 7.79 11.79 22.91
N GLY A 86 8.08 10.62 22.35
CA GLY A 86 9.40 10.26 21.78
C GLY A 86 9.43 9.87 20.30
N GLN A 87 8.29 9.62 19.64
CA GLN A 87 8.28 9.16 18.23
C GLN A 87 8.10 10.35 17.27
N LYS A 88 9.17 11.12 17.08
CA LYS A 88 9.18 12.27 16.16
C LYS A 88 9.23 11.90 14.68
N LEU A 89 9.69 10.69 14.31
CA LEU A 89 10.01 10.35 12.91
C LEU A 89 8.82 10.50 11.94
N PHE A 90 7.59 10.35 12.42
CA PHE A 90 6.37 10.57 11.63
C PHE A 90 5.38 11.52 12.34
N GLY A 91 5.81 12.22 13.38
CA GLY A 91 5.01 13.22 14.07
C GLY A 91 5.06 14.55 13.30
N GLY A 92 3.91 15.07 12.91
CA GLY A 92 3.78 16.43 12.39
C GLY A 92 3.46 17.44 13.52
N PRO A 93 3.24 18.73 13.19
CA PRO A 93 2.82 19.75 14.16
C PRO A 93 1.49 19.44 14.87
N SER A 94 0.69 18.52 14.35
CA SER A 94 -0.47 17.92 15.02
C SER A 94 -0.14 17.14 16.31
N GLY A 95 1.11 16.69 16.47
CA GLY A 95 1.63 16.13 17.73
C GLY A 95 1.35 14.64 17.99
N ILE A 96 0.77 13.91 17.03
CA ILE A 96 0.52 12.46 17.14
C ILE A 96 1.05 11.70 15.93
N ASN A 97 1.23 10.39 16.09
CA ASN A 97 1.46 9.49 14.96
C ASN A 97 0.12 9.09 14.32
N TRP A 98 -0.20 9.71 13.19
CA TRP A 98 -1.44 9.44 12.45
C TRP A 98 -1.54 8.02 11.91
N ILE A 99 -0.43 7.31 11.70
CA ILE A 99 -0.45 5.89 11.30
C ILE A 99 -1.07 5.06 12.43
N HIS A 100 -0.63 5.27 13.67
CA HIS A 100 -1.19 4.58 14.84
C HIS A 100 -2.66 4.95 15.08
N ALA A 101 -3.00 6.24 14.91
CA ALA A 101 -4.37 6.71 15.07
C ALA A 101 -5.31 6.05 14.05
N ALA A 102 -4.90 5.95 12.78
CA ALA A 102 -5.67 5.29 11.74
C ALA A 102 -5.77 3.77 11.96
N ASP A 103 -4.66 3.14 12.34
CA ASP A 103 -4.60 1.69 12.58
C ASP A 103 -5.59 1.26 13.67
N HIS A 104 -5.75 2.05 14.74
CA HIS A 104 -6.79 1.83 15.75
C HIS A 104 -8.18 1.63 15.13
N PHE A 105 -8.59 2.55 14.24
CA PHE A 105 -9.90 2.46 13.58
C PHE A 105 -9.99 1.34 12.54
N ILE A 106 -8.92 1.10 11.78
CA ILE A 106 -8.88 0.05 10.75
C ILE A 106 -8.96 -1.33 11.39
N CYS A 107 -8.12 -1.59 12.39
CA CYS A 107 -8.09 -2.84 13.14
C CYS A 107 -9.44 -3.12 13.78
N ARG A 108 -9.99 -2.19 14.56
CA ARG A 108 -11.26 -2.39 15.28
C ARG A 108 -12.43 -2.65 14.33
N ARG A 109 -12.56 -1.83 13.26
CA ARG A 109 -13.63 -2.03 12.27
C ARG A 109 -13.53 -3.41 11.62
N SER A 110 -12.33 -3.83 11.25
CA SER A 110 -12.11 -5.11 10.55
C SER A 110 -12.41 -6.33 11.42
N HIS A 111 -12.24 -6.20 12.74
CA HIS A 111 -12.53 -7.27 13.70
C HIS A 111 -13.93 -7.18 14.33
N GLY A 112 -14.77 -6.23 13.89
CA GLY A 112 -16.10 -6.01 14.47
C GLY A 112 -16.06 -5.62 15.96
N ARG A 113 -14.99 -4.93 16.38
CA ARG A 113 -14.76 -4.51 17.76
C ARG A 113 -15.15 -3.05 17.97
N PRO A 114 -15.73 -2.67 19.13
CA PRO A 114 -15.96 -1.27 19.49
C PRO A 114 -14.65 -0.48 19.48
N TYR A 115 -14.68 0.76 18.98
CA TYR A 115 -13.51 1.64 19.04
C TYR A 115 -13.12 1.98 20.48
N SER A 116 -14.07 1.99 21.41
CA SER A 116 -13.88 2.29 22.83
C SER A 116 -13.31 1.12 23.64
N GLU A 117 -13.23 -0.08 23.06
CA GLU A 117 -12.67 -1.24 23.74
C GLU A 117 -11.22 -0.93 24.16
N PHE A 118 -10.95 -1.00 25.47
CA PHE A 118 -9.69 -0.61 26.13
C PHE A 118 -9.40 0.91 26.29
N CYS A 119 -10.37 1.79 26.06
CA CYS A 119 -10.30 3.18 26.51
C CYS A 119 -10.26 3.24 28.05
N ALA A 120 -9.41 4.11 28.60
CA ALA A 120 -9.31 4.28 30.04
C ALA A 120 -10.44 5.17 30.58
N GLY A 121 -11.21 4.67 31.55
CA GLY A 121 -11.81 5.51 32.59
C GLY A 121 -13.24 6.04 32.41
N THR A 122 -14.19 5.32 31.81
CA THR A 122 -15.55 5.87 31.67
C THR A 122 -16.68 4.85 31.78
N ASN A 123 -17.72 5.22 32.53
CA ASN A 123 -18.98 4.47 32.73
C ASN A 123 -20.04 4.76 31.63
N ASP A 124 -19.65 5.36 30.49
CA ASP A 124 -20.56 5.76 29.40
C ASP A 124 -19.99 5.36 28.04
N ASP A 125 -19.85 4.03 27.85
CA ASP A 125 -19.24 3.39 26.68
C ASP A 125 -19.90 3.83 25.37
N ARG A 126 -21.21 4.15 25.39
CA ARG A 126 -21.96 4.50 24.17
C ARG A 126 -21.57 5.87 23.63
N ARG A 127 -21.47 6.90 24.48
CA ARG A 127 -21.10 8.24 24.02
C ARG A 127 -19.68 8.30 23.48
N ILE A 128 -18.77 7.52 24.07
CA ILE A 128 -17.38 7.45 23.62
C ILE A 128 -17.28 6.70 22.31
N GLU A 129 -18.01 5.61 22.16
CA GLU A 129 -18.09 4.90 20.89
C GLU A 129 -18.64 5.81 19.78
N GLU A 130 -19.72 6.55 20.03
CA GLU A 130 -20.27 7.53 19.09
C GLU A 130 -19.23 8.62 18.74
N ALA A 131 -18.51 9.15 19.74
CA ALA A 131 -17.47 10.15 19.54
C ALA A 131 -16.30 9.60 18.71
N LEU A 132 -15.77 8.41 19.03
CA LEU A 132 -14.71 7.75 18.28
C LEU A 132 -15.15 7.42 16.85
N ALA A 133 -16.36 6.87 16.68
CA ALA A 133 -16.93 6.58 15.37
C ALA A 133 -17.01 7.85 14.49
N SER A 134 -17.37 8.99 15.06
CA SER A 134 -17.41 10.27 14.34
C SER A 134 -16.04 10.77 13.88
N MET A 135 -14.97 10.41 14.60
CA MET A 135 -13.59 10.85 14.30
C MET A 135 -12.87 9.97 13.28
N ARG A 136 -13.37 8.75 13.06
CA ARG A 136 -12.73 7.79 12.16
C ARG A 136 -12.49 8.35 10.75
N ARG A 137 -13.52 8.87 10.08
CA ARG A 137 -13.37 9.36 8.69
C ARG A 137 -12.36 10.52 8.61
N PRO A 138 -12.42 11.54 9.48
CA PRO A 138 -11.39 12.57 9.57
C PRO A 138 -9.96 12.04 9.79
N VAL A 139 -9.78 11.01 10.63
CA VAL A 139 -8.45 10.41 10.88
C VAL A 139 -7.88 9.76 9.62
N ILE A 140 -8.67 8.93 8.93
CA ILE A 140 -8.25 8.26 7.70
C ILE A 140 -8.01 9.30 6.58
N GLN A 141 -8.86 10.31 6.49
CA GLN A 141 -8.69 11.42 5.54
C GLN A 141 -7.38 12.17 5.77
N HIS A 142 -7.06 12.47 7.03
CA HIS A 142 -5.81 13.17 7.34
C HIS A 142 -4.59 12.30 7.03
N LEU A 143 -4.63 11.01 7.39
CA LEU A 143 -3.55 10.08 7.04
C LEU A 143 -3.37 9.97 5.52
N ALA A 144 -4.45 9.78 4.77
CA ALA A 144 -4.42 9.72 3.31
C ALA A 144 -3.86 11.02 2.71
N TRP A 145 -4.26 12.19 3.24
CA TRP A 145 -3.68 13.47 2.84
C TRP A 145 -2.18 13.54 3.10
N ARG A 146 -1.67 13.06 4.25
CA ARG A 146 -0.23 13.05 4.56
C ARG A 146 0.55 12.23 3.53
N PHE A 147 0.14 10.99 3.29
CA PHE A 147 0.78 10.11 2.30
C PHE A 147 0.69 10.67 0.88
N ARG A 148 -0.42 11.34 0.56
CA ARG A 148 -0.54 12.04 -0.71
C ARG A 148 0.48 13.17 -0.86
N GLN A 149 0.75 13.94 0.20
CA GLN A 149 1.83 14.94 0.14
C GLN A 149 3.19 14.27 -0.05
N TRP A 150 3.42 13.12 0.59
CA TRP A 150 4.65 12.34 0.39
C TRP A 150 4.80 11.92 -1.07
N TYR A 151 3.74 11.40 -1.67
CA TYR A 151 3.78 10.94 -3.06
C TYR A 151 3.67 12.06 -4.10
N LYS A 152 3.43 13.31 -3.70
CA LYS A 152 3.66 14.49 -4.56
C LYS A 152 5.16 14.84 -4.69
N SER A 153 6.01 14.37 -3.77
CA SER A 153 7.46 14.50 -3.90
C SER A 153 7.98 13.45 -4.87
N ALA A 154 8.47 13.91 -6.03
CA ALA A 154 8.96 13.03 -7.08
C ALA A 154 10.12 12.13 -6.60
N PRO A 155 11.14 12.65 -5.86
CA PRO A 155 12.22 11.79 -5.36
C PRO A 155 11.74 10.73 -4.37
N LEU A 156 10.80 11.08 -3.49
CA LEU A 156 10.23 10.13 -2.53
C LEU A 156 9.37 9.07 -3.23
N LEU A 157 8.52 9.48 -4.17
CA LEU A 157 7.71 8.56 -4.94
C LEU A 157 8.59 7.63 -5.79
N ALA A 158 9.62 8.15 -6.44
CA ALA A 158 10.59 7.39 -7.22
C ALA A 158 11.24 6.28 -6.39
N ALA A 159 11.80 6.64 -5.23
CA ALA A 159 12.51 5.71 -4.37
C ALA A 159 11.63 4.56 -3.82
N ILE A 160 10.31 4.80 -3.71
CA ILE A 160 9.34 3.82 -3.20
C ILE A 160 8.71 3.01 -4.34
N ALA A 161 8.24 3.65 -5.41
CA ALA A 161 7.40 3.04 -6.44
C ALA A 161 8.18 2.49 -7.64
N ALA A 162 9.32 3.09 -8.01
CA ALA A 162 10.06 2.64 -9.19
C ALA A 162 10.65 1.23 -9.04
N PRO A 163 11.31 0.85 -7.92
CA PRO A 163 11.89 -0.48 -7.78
C PRO A 163 10.89 -1.65 -7.91
N PRO A 164 9.73 -1.65 -7.25
CA PRO A 164 8.76 -2.74 -7.43
C PRO A 164 8.14 -2.73 -8.83
N LEU A 165 7.91 -1.55 -9.44
CA LEU A 165 7.41 -1.47 -10.81
C LEU A 165 8.41 -2.02 -11.83
N ARG A 166 9.69 -1.69 -11.70
CA ARG A 166 10.76 -2.21 -12.56
C ARG A 166 10.89 -3.73 -12.44
N GLU A 167 10.77 -4.26 -11.22
CA GLU A 167 10.75 -5.71 -11.02
C GLU A 167 9.54 -6.35 -11.74
N ILE A 168 8.34 -5.79 -11.57
CA ILE A 168 7.12 -6.28 -12.24
C ILE A 168 7.27 -6.22 -13.76
N GLU A 169 7.82 -5.14 -14.31
CA GLU A 169 8.12 -5.01 -15.73
C GLU A 169 9.04 -6.14 -16.22
N GLY A 170 10.10 -6.43 -15.47
CA GLY A 170 11.00 -7.55 -15.77
C GLY A 170 10.27 -8.89 -15.81
N GLN A 171 9.34 -9.14 -14.88
CA GLN A 171 8.50 -10.34 -14.89
C GLN A 171 7.61 -10.42 -16.14
N ILE A 172 7.02 -9.28 -16.54
CA ILE A 172 6.16 -9.17 -17.73
C ILE A 172 6.96 -9.45 -19.00
N ARG A 173 8.10 -8.79 -19.18
CA ARG A 173 8.97 -8.97 -20.36
C ARG A 173 9.44 -10.41 -20.49
N GLN A 174 9.90 -11.00 -19.39
CA GLN A 174 10.29 -12.41 -19.37
C GLN A 174 9.13 -13.37 -19.69
N ALA A 175 7.88 -13.03 -19.35
CA ALA A 175 6.73 -13.85 -19.71
C ALA A 175 6.45 -13.83 -21.22
N ILE A 176 6.68 -12.68 -21.87
CA ILE A 176 6.56 -12.50 -23.32
C ILE A 176 7.65 -13.31 -24.03
N ASP A 177 8.91 -13.15 -23.62
CA ASP A 177 10.07 -13.82 -24.24
C ASP A 177 9.97 -15.35 -24.17
N ASN A 178 9.43 -15.89 -23.08
CA ASN A 178 9.28 -17.32 -22.87
C ASN A 178 8.04 -17.94 -23.53
N GLY A 179 7.24 -17.14 -24.25
CA GLY A 179 6.08 -17.62 -25.00
C GLY A 179 4.90 -18.11 -24.16
N GLY A 180 4.83 -17.77 -22.87
CA GLY A 180 3.71 -18.10 -21.97
C GLY A 180 3.57 -19.57 -21.53
N GLU A 181 4.10 -20.54 -22.29
CA GLU A 181 3.90 -21.97 -22.04
C GLU A 181 4.85 -22.58 -20.99
N ARG A 182 5.94 -21.88 -20.64
CA ARG A 182 7.02 -22.42 -19.78
C ARG A 182 7.14 -21.78 -18.39
N ARG A 183 6.20 -20.92 -17.98
CA ARG A 183 6.27 -20.20 -16.70
C ARG A 183 5.04 -20.44 -15.82
N ALA A 184 5.20 -20.23 -14.51
CA ALA A 184 4.10 -20.05 -13.58
C ALA A 184 3.12 -18.99 -14.13
N PRO A 185 1.80 -19.27 -14.13
CA PRO A 185 0.78 -18.41 -14.73
C PRO A 185 0.60 -17.07 -14.00
N MET A 186 1.24 -16.89 -12.84
CA MET A 186 1.07 -15.74 -11.98
C MET A 186 2.30 -15.56 -11.07
N VAL A 187 2.64 -14.31 -10.76
CA VAL A 187 3.59 -13.94 -9.71
C VAL A 187 2.82 -13.21 -8.63
N ILE A 188 2.95 -13.64 -7.38
CA ILE A 188 2.24 -13.05 -6.24
C ILE A 188 3.24 -12.34 -5.34
N TYR A 189 2.96 -11.07 -5.03
CA TYR A 189 3.69 -10.29 -4.04
C TYR A 189 2.78 -10.04 -2.84
N SER A 190 3.20 -10.47 -1.66
CA SER A 190 2.59 -10.05 -0.40
C SER A 190 3.29 -8.78 0.08
N CYS A 191 2.53 -7.70 0.28
CA CYS A 191 3.08 -6.38 0.57
C CYS A 191 2.16 -5.59 1.51
N HIS A 192 2.54 -4.34 1.78
CA HIS A 192 1.82 -3.44 2.67
C HIS A 192 0.82 -2.57 1.90
N ASP A 193 -0.15 -2.00 2.63
CA ASP A 193 -1.06 -0.98 2.12
C ASP A 193 -0.31 0.20 1.47
N VAL A 194 0.77 0.66 2.12
CA VAL A 194 1.63 1.73 1.59
C VAL A 194 2.33 1.34 0.28
N THR A 195 2.61 0.06 0.04
CA THR A 195 3.18 -0.45 -1.22
C THR A 195 2.16 -0.38 -2.35
N ILE A 196 0.92 -0.82 -2.10
CA ILE A 196 -0.17 -0.71 -3.08
C ILE A 196 -0.43 0.77 -3.39
N LEU A 197 -0.47 1.61 -2.35
CA LEU A 197 -0.73 3.03 -2.50
C LEU A 197 0.38 3.73 -3.32
N SER A 198 1.66 3.46 -3.03
CA SER A 198 2.78 4.06 -3.77
C SER A 198 2.79 3.64 -5.24
N ILE A 199 2.51 2.36 -5.54
CA ILE A 199 2.41 1.88 -6.93
C ILE A 199 1.28 2.60 -7.67
N LEU A 200 0.12 2.79 -7.04
CA LEU A 200 -1.00 3.50 -7.67
C LEU A 200 -0.69 4.98 -7.92
N TYR A 201 0.03 5.63 -7.01
CA TYR A 201 0.54 6.99 -7.25
C TYR A 201 1.59 7.02 -8.36
N GLY A 202 2.54 6.06 -8.36
CA GLY A 202 3.59 5.95 -9.38
C GLY A 202 3.03 5.74 -10.79
N LEU A 203 1.97 4.94 -10.92
CA LEU A 203 1.26 4.75 -12.19
C LEU A 203 0.36 5.92 -12.59
N GLY A 204 0.14 6.88 -11.69
CA GLY A 204 -0.78 7.98 -11.91
C GLY A 204 -2.23 7.49 -12.02
N ALA A 205 -2.72 6.72 -11.05
CA ALA A 205 -4.12 6.30 -11.00
C ALA A 205 -5.05 7.53 -10.90
N GLU A 206 -5.97 7.66 -11.86
CA GLU A 206 -6.83 8.84 -12.02
C GLU A 206 -7.63 9.19 -10.76
N PHE A 207 -8.12 8.18 -10.03
CA PHE A 207 -8.95 8.43 -8.84
C PHE A 207 -8.17 9.02 -7.65
N LEU A 208 -6.83 9.10 -7.75
CA LEU A 208 -5.96 9.75 -6.78
C LEU A 208 -5.64 11.23 -7.14
N GLU A 209 -6.14 11.71 -8.29
CA GLU A 209 -5.96 13.09 -8.75
C GLU A 209 -6.62 14.13 -7.83
N ASP A 210 -6.15 15.38 -7.95
CA ASP A 210 -6.54 16.53 -7.14
C ASP A 210 -7.84 17.18 -7.61
N ASP A 211 -8.91 16.39 -7.68
CA ASP A 211 -10.26 16.94 -7.79
C ASP A 211 -10.90 17.04 -6.41
N ASP A 212 -11.26 18.27 -6.05
CA ASP A 212 -11.84 18.59 -4.75
C ASP A 212 -13.18 17.90 -4.46
N SER A 213 -13.82 17.36 -5.51
CA SER A 213 -15.14 16.73 -5.49
C SER A 213 -15.16 15.22 -5.25
N ASN A 214 -14.01 14.53 -5.20
CA ASN A 214 -13.98 13.07 -5.17
C ASN A 214 -14.04 12.46 -3.75
N ASP A 215 -15.00 11.56 -3.52
CA ASP A 215 -15.11 10.72 -2.30
C ASP A 215 -13.83 9.91 -2.00
N TRP A 216 -12.98 9.73 -3.01
CA TRP A 216 -11.72 8.99 -2.97
C TRP A 216 -10.54 9.74 -2.32
N LYS A 217 -10.73 10.98 -1.84
CA LYS A 217 -9.79 11.65 -0.90
C LYS A 217 -9.49 10.82 0.35
N CYS A 218 -10.32 9.81 0.64
CA CYS A 218 -10.16 8.90 1.77
C CYS A 218 -9.66 7.51 1.35
N PHE A 219 -9.19 7.33 0.11
CA PHE A 219 -8.75 6.02 -0.33
C PHE A 219 -7.54 5.57 0.49
N TRP A 220 -7.71 4.45 1.18
CA TRP A 220 -6.67 3.71 1.85
C TRP A 220 -6.91 2.22 1.57
N PRO A 221 -5.91 1.46 1.13
CA PRO A 221 -6.09 0.03 0.91
C PRO A 221 -6.58 -0.66 2.19
N SER A 222 -7.73 -1.33 2.13
CA SER A 222 -8.23 -2.18 3.22
C SER A 222 -7.43 -3.48 3.32
N TYR A 223 -7.62 -4.24 4.40
CA TYR A 223 -7.12 -5.62 4.45
C TYR A 223 -7.55 -6.43 3.23
N ALA A 224 -6.65 -7.31 2.79
CA ALA A 224 -6.77 -8.12 1.58
C ALA A 224 -6.98 -7.30 0.28
N SER A 225 -6.63 -6.00 0.29
CA SER A 225 -6.60 -5.24 -0.95
C SER A 225 -5.63 -5.88 -1.93
N THR A 226 -6.05 -6.00 -3.17
CA THR A 226 -5.30 -6.68 -4.23
C THR A 226 -5.15 -5.72 -5.40
N LEU A 227 -3.91 -5.51 -5.82
CA LEU A 227 -3.56 -4.86 -7.08
C LEU A 227 -3.10 -5.93 -8.07
N ILE A 228 -3.71 -5.95 -9.25
CA ILE A 228 -3.39 -6.87 -10.34
C ILE A 228 -2.90 -6.04 -11.52
N ILE A 229 -1.77 -6.48 -12.09
CA ILE A 229 -1.25 -6.01 -13.38
C ILE A 229 -1.30 -7.21 -14.32
N GLU A 230 -2.30 -7.22 -15.20
CA GLU A 230 -2.59 -8.32 -16.11
C GLU A 230 -1.97 -8.03 -17.47
N LEU A 231 -1.15 -8.97 -17.98
CA LEU A 231 -0.65 -8.96 -19.35
C LEU A 231 -1.65 -9.67 -20.28
N VAL A 232 -2.17 -8.95 -21.27
CA VAL A 232 -3.17 -9.47 -22.21
C VAL A 232 -2.60 -9.49 -23.63
N ARG A 233 -2.61 -10.66 -24.27
CA ARG A 233 -2.26 -10.80 -25.69
C ARG A 233 -3.47 -10.48 -26.58
N MET A 234 -3.28 -9.60 -27.56
CA MET A 234 -4.30 -9.21 -28.53
C MET A 234 -4.33 -10.23 -29.69
N LYS A 235 -5.52 -10.77 -30.01
CA LYS A 235 -5.69 -11.92 -30.93
C LYS A 235 -5.32 -11.64 -32.40
N GLU A 236 -5.31 -10.39 -32.82
CA GLU A 236 -5.22 -10.01 -34.24
C GLU A 236 -3.95 -9.24 -34.60
N ALA A 237 -3.08 -9.00 -33.62
CA ALA A 237 -1.91 -8.16 -33.82
C ALA A 237 -0.74 -8.94 -34.44
N LYS A 238 -0.17 -8.37 -35.51
CA LYS A 238 1.13 -8.73 -36.07
C LYS A 238 2.00 -7.49 -35.98
N GLY A 239 3.16 -7.59 -35.36
CA GLY A 239 4.01 -6.43 -35.14
C GLY A 239 4.90 -6.60 -33.93
N ASP A 240 5.31 -5.47 -33.35
CA ASP A 240 6.15 -5.44 -32.16
C ASP A 240 5.35 -5.88 -30.91
N VAL A 241 6.04 -6.03 -29.78
CA VAL A 241 5.45 -6.41 -28.50
C VAL A 241 4.29 -5.49 -28.11
N ASP A 242 4.42 -4.19 -28.35
CA ASP A 242 3.36 -3.19 -28.09
C ASP A 242 2.14 -3.32 -28.98
N ASP A 243 2.29 -3.89 -30.18
CA ASP A 243 1.15 -4.17 -31.03
C ASP A 243 0.41 -5.40 -30.53
N THR A 244 1.12 -6.33 -29.89
CA THR A 244 0.61 -7.65 -29.55
C THR A 244 0.14 -7.79 -28.10
N HIS A 245 0.55 -6.90 -27.20
CA HIS A 245 0.26 -6.99 -25.77
C HIS A 245 -0.14 -5.65 -25.16
N ILE A 246 -1.06 -5.72 -24.20
CA ILE A 246 -1.47 -4.59 -23.36
C ILE A 246 -1.43 -5.00 -21.88
N LEU A 247 -1.42 -4.01 -21.00
CA LEU A 247 -1.51 -4.16 -19.55
C LEU A 247 -2.85 -3.63 -19.05
N ARG A 248 -3.47 -4.37 -18.13
CA ARG A 248 -4.64 -3.92 -17.38
C ARG A 248 -4.30 -3.80 -15.90
N ILE A 249 -4.65 -2.66 -15.32
CA ILE A 249 -4.45 -2.38 -13.90
C ILE A 249 -5.80 -2.53 -13.19
N ILE A 250 -5.86 -3.37 -12.16
CA ILE A 250 -7.11 -3.69 -11.45
C ILE A 250 -6.86 -3.59 -9.95
N VAL A 251 -7.68 -2.84 -9.22
CA VAL A 251 -7.66 -2.78 -7.75
C VAL A 251 -8.97 -3.30 -7.20
N ASN A 252 -8.90 -4.32 -6.34
CA ASN A 252 -10.07 -4.91 -5.69
C ASN A 252 -11.19 -5.29 -6.70
N GLY A 253 -10.77 -5.87 -7.83
CA GLY A 253 -11.67 -6.29 -8.92
C GLY A 253 -12.18 -5.16 -9.81
N LYS A 254 -11.75 -3.90 -9.61
CA LYS A 254 -12.16 -2.74 -10.41
C LYS A 254 -11.03 -2.25 -11.31
N PRO A 255 -11.27 -2.03 -12.61
CA PRO A 255 -10.27 -1.43 -13.49
C PRO A 255 -9.85 -0.05 -13.01
N VAL A 256 -8.55 0.22 -13.10
CA VAL A 256 -7.96 1.52 -12.80
C VAL A 256 -7.60 2.21 -14.11
N ARG A 257 -8.03 3.46 -14.27
CA ARG A 257 -7.60 4.33 -15.37
C ARG A 257 -6.40 5.16 -14.92
N LEU A 258 -5.47 5.40 -15.84
CA LEU A 258 -4.28 6.20 -15.57
C LEU A 258 -4.42 7.59 -16.21
N VAL A 259 -3.90 8.61 -15.53
CA VAL A 259 -3.95 10.02 -15.98
C VAL A 259 -3.29 10.20 -17.34
N ALA A 260 -2.13 9.57 -17.53
CA ALA A 260 -1.39 9.58 -18.80
C ALA A 260 -2.21 9.07 -20.00
N MET A 261 -3.32 8.37 -19.74
CA MET A 261 -4.18 7.75 -20.72
C MET A 261 -5.51 8.49 -20.95
N GLN A 262 -5.85 9.49 -20.14
CA GLN A 262 -7.11 10.25 -20.29
C GLN A 262 -7.25 10.90 -21.68
N LYS A 263 -6.13 11.24 -22.32
CA LYS A 263 -6.09 11.88 -23.64
C LYS A 263 -5.90 10.89 -24.81
N LYS A 264 -5.69 9.60 -24.53
CA LYS A 264 -5.48 8.58 -25.57
C LYS A 264 -6.83 7.98 -26.00
N LEU A 265 -6.98 7.73 -27.29
CA LEU A 265 -8.17 7.04 -27.84
C LEU A 265 -8.23 5.59 -27.37
N ASP A 266 -7.07 4.94 -27.22
CA ASP A 266 -6.93 3.61 -26.64
C ASP A 266 -6.83 3.72 -25.11
N LYS A 267 -7.73 3.05 -24.41
CA LYS A 267 -7.81 3.04 -22.94
C LYS A 267 -6.90 1.99 -22.30
N ASP A 268 -6.13 1.26 -23.11
CA ASP A 268 -5.31 0.12 -22.71
C ASP A 268 -3.82 0.49 -22.63
N LEU A 269 -3.17 0.12 -21.53
CA LEU A 269 -1.80 0.55 -21.23
C LEU A 269 -0.82 -0.28 -22.04
N ARG A 270 -0.05 0.35 -22.93
CA ARG A 270 0.99 -0.35 -23.70
C ARG A 270 2.21 -0.64 -22.83
N LEU A 271 3.02 -1.61 -23.24
CA LEU A 271 4.22 -1.97 -22.48
C LEU A 271 5.25 -0.84 -22.52
N SER A 272 5.45 -0.17 -23.65
CA SER A 272 6.31 1.02 -23.74
C SER A 272 5.84 2.18 -22.86
N ASP A 273 4.52 2.40 -22.77
CA ASP A 273 3.97 3.42 -21.89
C ASP A 273 4.25 3.10 -20.42
N PHE A 274 4.14 1.82 -20.04
CA PHE A 274 4.49 1.36 -18.70
C PHE A 274 5.99 1.55 -18.40
N SER A 275 6.87 1.19 -19.34
CA SER A 275 8.31 1.45 -19.22
C SER A 275 8.61 2.94 -19.07
N ALA A 276 8.01 3.79 -19.91
CA ALA A 276 8.22 5.22 -19.86
C ALA A 276 7.78 5.83 -18.51
N ILE A 277 6.71 5.33 -17.90
CA ILE A 277 6.30 5.73 -16.55
C ILE A 277 7.39 5.39 -15.53
N ILE A 278 7.98 4.19 -15.61
CA ILE A 278 9.04 3.75 -14.69
C ILE A 278 10.30 4.57 -14.92
N ASP A 279 10.71 4.79 -16.16
CA ASP A 279 11.88 5.60 -16.53
C ASP A 279 11.73 7.03 -15.98
N MET A 280 10.55 7.65 -16.14
CA MET A 280 10.27 8.99 -15.58
C MET A 280 10.34 9.01 -14.05
N LEU A 281 9.91 7.94 -13.37
CA LEU A 281 10.06 7.85 -11.91
C LEU A 281 11.54 7.75 -11.54
N GLU A 282 12.32 6.90 -12.19
CA GLU A 282 13.75 6.73 -11.91
C GLU A 282 14.56 7.99 -12.20
N GLU A 283 14.22 8.75 -13.25
CA GLU A 283 14.86 10.04 -13.56
C GLU A 283 14.55 11.13 -12.52
N ALA A 284 13.47 10.98 -11.77
CA ALA A 284 13.00 11.97 -10.80
C ALA A 284 13.52 11.74 -9.36
N GLY A 285 14.20 10.62 -9.09
CA GLY A 285 14.76 10.25 -7.78
C GLY A 285 16.26 10.20 -7.75
#